data_AF-A0A927Q503-F1
#
_entry.id   AF-A0A927Q503-F1
#
_cell.length_a   1.000
_cell.length_b   1.000
_cell.length_c   1.000
_cell.angle_alpha   90.00
_cell.angle_beta   90.00
_cell.angle_gamma   90.00
#
_symmetry.space_group_name_H-M   'P 1'
#
loop_
_entity.id
_entity.type
_entity.pdbx_description
1 polymer ?
#
loop_
_entity_poly.entity_id
_entity_poly.type
_entity_poly.pdbx_seq_one_letter_code
_entity_poly.pdbx_strand_id
1 'polypeptide(L)'
;MTYYLLLVVHLLCAFVFIGTVFFEVLMLEAVRRHVPREAMAQVERAIGDRARALMPWVLLSLYGAGLGLAWHYRPLLQAPLASAFGLQLLLKLVLAASILGHFCMAMRLRRQGRLRGPASRRIHLSVFVHMLGIVLLAKGMFHLA
;
A
#
# COMPACT_ATOMS: atom_id res chain seq x y z
N MET A 1 22.21 -0.95 13.93
CA MET A 1 21.90 0.34 13.26
C MET A 1 21.10 0.15 11.98
N THR A 2 21.56 -0.70 11.05
CA THR A 2 20.87 -0.94 9.76
C THR A 2 19.41 -1.38 9.91
N TYR A 3 19.10 -2.30 10.84
CA TYR A 3 17.72 -2.73 11.10
C TYR A 3 16.79 -1.56 11.48
N TYR A 4 17.24 -0.69 12.39
CA TYR A 4 16.47 0.47 12.82
C TYR A 4 16.23 1.45 11.66
N LEU A 5 17.25 1.71 10.84
CA LEU A 5 17.10 2.55 9.64
C LEU A 5 16.08 1.96 8.66
N LEU A 6 16.16 0.65 8.38
CA LEU A 6 15.17 -0.02 7.53
C LEU A 6 13.75 0.09 8.09
N LEU A 7 13.60 -0.06 9.41
CA LEU A 7 12.31 0.09 10.08
C LEU A 7 11.74 1.51 9.92
N VAL A 8 12.56 2.54 10.19
CA VAL A 8 12.16 3.95 10.06
C VAL A 8 11.79 4.27 8.62
N VAL A 9 12.63 3.89 7.65
CA VAL A 9 12.34 4.13 6.22
C VAL A 9 11.06 3.42 5.80
N HIS A 10 10.86 2.16 6.20
CA HIS A 10 9.65 1.41 5.90
C HIS A 10 8.41 2.10 6.48
N LEU A 11 8.46 2.54 7.74
CA LEU A 11 7.35 3.23 8.40
C LEU A 11 7.02 4.58 7.73
N LEU A 12 8.02 5.39 7.40
CA LEU A 12 7.81 6.67 6.72
C LEU A 12 7.22 6.48 5.32
N CYS A 13 7.72 5.51 4.54
CA CYS A 13 7.16 5.21 3.23
C CYS A 13 5.74 4.65 3.35
N ALA A 14 5.48 3.80 4.34
CA ALA A 14 4.15 3.27 4.61
C ALA A 14 3.18 4.39 4.98
N PHE A 15 3.61 5.35 5.81
CA PHE A 15 2.81 6.52 6.17
C PHE A 15 2.41 7.34 4.95
N VAL A 16 3.35 7.64 4.05
CA VAL A 16 3.06 8.38 2.80
C VAL A 16 2.11 7.60 1.90
N PHE A 17 2.35 6.30 1.73
CA PHE A 17 1.55 5.46 0.84
C PHE A 17 0.12 5.26 1.36
N ILE A 18 0.00 4.85 2.63
CA ILE A 18 -1.30 4.66 3.30
C ILE A 18 -2.04 5.99 3.38
N GLY A 19 -1.37 7.08 3.76
CA GLY A 19 -1.97 8.42 3.84
C GLY A 19 -2.54 8.88 2.51
N THR A 20 -1.82 8.63 1.40
CA THR A 20 -2.30 8.96 0.05
C THR A 20 -3.57 8.17 -0.30
N VAL A 21 -3.55 6.84 -0.13
CA VAL A 21 -4.70 6.00 -0.47
C VAL A 21 -5.89 6.25 0.46
N PHE A 22 -5.64 6.48 1.75
CA PHE A 22 -6.67 6.88 2.72
C PHE A 22 -7.34 8.18 2.29
N PHE A 23 -6.55 9.20 1.95
CA PHE A 23 -7.06 10.48 1.47
C PHE A 23 -7.89 10.31 0.18
N GLU A 24 -7.39 9.56 -0.81
CA GLU A 24 -8.11 9.33 -2.06
C GLU A 24 -9.43 8.58 -1.85
N VAL A 25 -9.47 7.56 -1.00
CA VAL A 25 -10.65 6.72 -0.81
C VAL A 25 -11.69 7.38 0.08
N LEU A 26 -11.28 8.02 1.17
CA LEU A 26 -12.22 8.55 2.17
C LEU A 26 -12.52 10.03 2.00
N MET A 27 -11.54 10.83 1.61
CA MET A 27 -11.72 12.28 1.49
C MET A 27 -12.12 12.68 0.09
N LEU A 28 -11.34 12.30 -0.92
CA LEU A 28 -11.58 12.73 -2.30
C LEU A 28 -12.93 12.24 -2.83
N GLU A 29 -13.28 10.98 -2.59
CA GLU A 29 -14.59 10.42 -3.00
C GLU A 29 -15.78 11.10 -2.27
N ALA A 30 -15.60 11.56 -1.03
CA ALA A 30 -16.64 12.30 -0.31
C ALA A 30 -16.80 13.73 -0.84
N VAL A 31 -15.67 14.42 -1.08
CA VAL A 31 -15.64 15.78 -1.65
C VAL A 31 -16.24 15.80 -3.05
N ARG A 32 -16.04 14.73 -3.85
CA ARG A 32 -16.56 14.60 -5.22
C ARG A 32 -18.06 14.84 -5.35
N ARG A 33 -18.83 14.58 -4.29
CA ARG A 33 -20.29 14.78 -4.28
C ARG A 33 -20.71 16.23 -4.12
N HIS A 34 -19.79 17.10 -3.67
CA HIS A 34 -20.05 18.48 -3.30
C HIS A 34 -19.38 19.51 -4.23
N VAL A 35 -18.62 19.05 -5.24
CA VAL A 35 -17.86 19.91 -6.15
C VAL A 35 -18.36 19.72 -7.59
N PRO A 36 -18.47 20.78 -8.40
CA PRO A 36 -18.82 20.67 -9.81
C PRO A 36 -17.91 19.68 -10.56
N ARG A 37 -18.48 18.89 -11.47
CA ARG A 37 -17.78 17.79 -12.15
C ARG A 37 -16.50 18.24 -12.87
N GLU A 38 -16.53 19.41 -13.50
CA GLU A 38 -15.38 19.94 -14.25
C GLU A 38 -14.22 20.34 -13.34
N ALA A 39 -14.50 21.04 -12.23
CA ALA A 39 -13.51 21.39 -11.22
C ALA A 39 -12.92 20.13 -10.57
N MET A 40 -13.77 19.15 -10.24
CA MET A 40 -13.34 17.88 -9.68
C MET A 40 -12.41 17.11 -10.63
N ALA A 41 -12.71 17.09 -11.93
CA ALA A 41 -11.87 16.44 -12.91
C ALA A 41 -10.47 17.08 -13.02
N GLN A 42 -10.35 18.40 -12.81
CA GLN A 42 -9.04 19.07 -12.76
C GLN A 42 -8.26 18.68 -11.50
N VAL A 43 -8.93 18.64 -10.35
CA VAL A 43 -8.33 18.21 -9.07
C VAL A 43 -7.84 16.76 -9.14
N GLU A 44 -8.67 15.83 -9.62
CA GLU A 44 -8.31 14.42 -9.77
C GLU A 44 -7.11 14.23 -10.71
N ARG A 45 -7.04 15.01 -11.81
CA ARG A 45 -5.88 15.00 -12.71
C ARG A 45 -4.62 15.49 -12.02
N ALA A 46 -4.67 16.65 -11.35
CA ALA A 46 -3.50 17.22 -10.67
C ALA A 46 -2.97 16.29 -9.55
N ILE A 47 -3.87 15.71 -8.76
CA ILE A 47 -3.52 14.74 -7.72
C ILE A 47 -2.94 13.47 -8.36
N GLY A 48 -3.59 12.96 -9.41
CA GLY A 48 -3.12 11.79 -10.14
C GLY A 48 -1.72 12.00 -10.73
N ASP A 49 -1.43 13.18 -11.28
CA ASP A 49 -0.11 13.52 -11.84
C ASP A 49 0.96 13.54 -10.75
N ARG A 50 0.65 14.14 -9.60
CA ARG A 50 1.56 14.14 -8.45
C ARG A 50 1.78 12.74 -7.90
N ALA A 51 0.72 11.96 -7.72
CA ALA A 51 0.80 10.58 -7.25
C ALA A 51 1.64 9.73 -8.21
N ARG A 52 1.50 9.91 -9.53
CA ARG A 52 2.29 9.20 -10.53
C ARG A 52 3.79 9.50 -10.45
N ALA A 53 4.15 10.73 -10.15
CA ALA A 53 5.55 11.11 -9.99
C ALA A 53 6.14 10.58 -8.67
N LEU A 54 5.35 10.57 -7.59
CA LEU A 54 5.82 10.23 -6.25
C LEU A 54 5.78 8.72 -5.92
N MET A 55 4.67 8.05 -6.26
CA MET A 55 4.38 6.69 -5.79
C MET A 55 5.42 5.63 -6.18
N PRO A 56 6.01 5.62 -7.39
CA PRO A 56 7.03 4.62 -7.74
C PRO A 56 8.23 4.63 -6.78
N TRP A 57 8.69 5.82 -6.38
CA TRP A 57 9.81 5.98 -5.45
C TRP A 57 9.45 5.56 -4.02
N VAL A 58 8.25 5.93 -3.57
CA VAL A 58 7.71 5.52 -2.27
C VAL A 58 7.58 4.01 -2.20
N LEU A 59 6.99 3.37 -3.22
CA LEU A 59 6.83 1.92 -3.30
C LEU A 59 8.19 1.22 -3.37
N LEU A 60 9.11 1.68 -4.22
CA LEU A 60 10.44 1.08 -4.31
C LEU A 60 11.15 1.08 -2.95
N SER A 61 11.11 2.21 -2.24
CA SER A 61 11.71 2.35 -0.91
C SER A 61 10.98 1.50 0.14
N LEU A 62 9.64 1.47 0.09
CA LEU A 62 8.79 0.70 0.99
C LEU A 62 9.06 -0.81 0.89
N TYR A 63 9.05 -1.35 -0.33
CA TYR A 63 9.31 -2.76 -0.60
C TYR A 63 10.77 -3.11 -0.40
N GLY A 64 11.71 -2.24 -0.78
CA GLY A 64 13.14 -2.45 -0.52
C GLY A 64 13.44 -2.57 0.97
N ALA A 65 12.94 -1.63 1.77
CA ALA A 65 13.07 -1.69 3.23
C ALA A 65 12.31 -2.89 3.82
N GLY A 66 11.12 -3.20 3.31
CA GLY A 66 10.32 -4.35 3.71
C GLY A 66 11.01 -5.69 3.47
N LEU A 67 11.66 -5.86 2.32
CA LEU A 67 12.45 -7.05 2.00
C LEU A 67 13.68 -7.17 2.92
N GLY A 68 14.37 -6.07 3.21
CA GLY A 68 15.47 -6.04 4.16
C GLY A 68 15.03 -6.48 5.58
N LEU A 69 13.86 -6.04 6.03
CA LEU A 69 13.26 -6.48 7.29
C LEU A 69 12.83 -7.95 7.24
N ALA A 70 12.20 -8.40 6.15
CA ALA A 70 11.81 -9.80 5.98
C ALA A 70 13.01 -10.74 5.98
N TRP A 71 14.16 -10.32 5.44
CA TRP A 71 15.40 -11.09 5.47
C TRP A 71 15.91 -11.33 6.89
N HIS A 72 15.74 -10.35 7.79
CA HIS A 72 16.06 -10.51 9.20
C HIS A 72 15.20 -11.60 9.87
N TYR A 73 13.92 -11.69 9.48
CA TYR A 73 12.98 -12.70 9.98
C TYR A 73 12.95 -13.99 9.16
N ARG A 74 13.94 -14.25 8.29
CA ARG A 74 13.99 -15.47 7.47
C ARG A 74 13.82 -16.79 8.25
N PRO A 75 14.32 -16.97 9.50
CA PRO A 75 14.13 -18.23 10.22
C PRO A 75 12.65 -18.47 10.55
N LEU A 76 11.92 -17.42 10.90
CA LEU A 76 10.47 -17.49 11.17
C LEU A 76 9.68 -17.80 9.91
N LEU A 77 10.17 -17.39 8.74
CA LEU A 77 9.55 -17.65 7.44
C LEU A 77 9.80 -19.07 6.91
N GLN A 78 10.73 -19.85 7.49
CA GLN A 78 10.95 -21.26 7.13
C GLN A 78 9.86 -22.17 7.69
N ALA A 79 9.32 -21.81 8.87
CA ALA A 79 8.22 -22.52 9.52
C ALA A 79 7.16 -21.51 10.02
N PRO A 80 6.49 -20.77 9.12
CA PRO A 80 5.63 -19.64 9.50
C PRO A 80 4.42 -20.08 10.31
N LEU A 81 3.95 -21.32 10.15
CA LEU A 81 2.83 -21.88 10.91
C LEU A 81 3.21 -22.33 12.32
N ALA A 82 4.49 -22.35 12.66
CA ALA A 82 4.97 -22.80 13.97
C ALA A 82 4.81 -21.73 15.06
N SER A 83 4.50 -20.48 14.71
CA SER A 83 4.26 -19.40 15.67
C SER A 83 3.21 -18.41 15.17
N ALA A 84 2.46 -17.79 16.09
CA ALA A 84 1.52 -16.72 15.76
C ALA A 84 2.22 -15.54 15.07
N PHE A 85 3.40 -15.16 15.55
CA PHE A 85 4.26 -14.14 14.93
C PHE A 85 4.60 -14.49 13.47
N GLY A 86 5.07 -15.72 13.22
CA GLY A 86 5.43 -16.19 11.88
C GLY A 86 4.25 -16.18 10.92
N LEU A 87 3.06 -16.61 11.39
CA LEU A 87 1.84 -16.64 10.60
C LEU A 87 1.39 -15.22 10.23
N GLN A 88 1.36 -14.30 11.20
CA GLN A 88 1.00 -12.91 10.95
C GLN A 88 2.00 -12.21 10.02
N LEU A 89 3.30 -12.52 10.14
CA LEU A 89 4.33 -12.04 9.23
C LEU A 89 4.10 -12.56 7.80
N LEU A 90 3.81 -13.86 7.62
CA LEU A 90 3.50 -14.45 6.33
C LEU A 90 2.27 -13.79 5.70
N LEU A 91 1.18 -13.66 6.45
CA LEU A 91 -0.05 -12.99 5.99
C LEU A 91 0.23 -11.55 5.56
N LYS A 92 1.04 -10.81 6.33
CA LYS A 92 1.46 -9.45 5.99
C LYS A 92 2.23 -9.42 4.67
N LEU A 93 3.14 -10.35 4.44
CA LEU A 93 3.90 -10.47 3.18
C LEU A 93 2.99 -10.80 1.99
N VAL A 94 2.01 -11.70 2.16
CA VAL A 94 1.03 -12.05 1.13
C VAL A 94 0.16 -10.84 0.77
N LEU A 95 -0.33 -10.09 1.76
CA LEU A 95 -1.08 -8.87 1.52
C LEU A 95 -0.23 -7.80 0.82
N ALA A 96 1.04 -7.64 1.21
CA ALA A 96 1.96 -6.73 0.54
C ALA A 96 2.19 -7.15 -0.92
N ALA A 97 2.43 -8.43 -1.20
CA ALA A 97 2.56 -8.93 -2.56
C ALA A 97 1.29 -8.70 -3.39
N SER A 98 0.09 -8.86 -2.79
CA SER A 98 -1.19 -8.54 -3.42
C SER A 98 -1.29 -7.06 -3.79
N ILE A 99 -0.89 -6.14 -2.91
CA ILE A 99 -0.86 -4.69 -3.21
C ILE A 99 0.07 -4.41 -4.39
N LEU A 100 1.26 -5.01 -4.43
CA LEU A 100 2.18 -4.84 -5.55
C LEU A 100 1.55 -5.36 -6.86
N GLY A 101 0.88 -6.51 -6.82
CA GLY A 101 0.14 -7.05 -7.95
C GLY A 101 -0.96 -6.10 -8.46
N HIS A 102 -1.75 -5.51 -7.55
CA HIS A 102 -2.75 -4.50 -7.89
C HIS A 102 -2.13 -3.27 -8.55
N PHE A 103 -1.01 -2.78 -8.02
CA PHE A 103 -0.29 -1.64 -8.58
C PHE A 103 0.26 -1.94 -9.98
N CYS A 104 0.93 -3.08 -10.16
CA CYS A 104 1.43 -3.52 -11.46
C CYS A 104 0.30 -3.68 -12.48
N MET A 105 -0.83 -4.29 -12.09
CA MET A 105 -2.02 -4.41 -12.93
C MET A 105 -2.57 -3.03 -13.31
N ALA A 106 -2.72 -2.11 -12.36
CA ALA A 106 -3.20 -0.75 -12.61
C ALA A 106 -2.28 -0.01 -13.59
N MET A 107 -0.97 -0.11 -13.42
CA MET A 107 0.03 0.49 -14.31
C MET A 107 -0.04 -0.11 -15.71
N ARG A 108 -0.20 -1.43 -15.84
CA ARG A 108 -0.36 -2.11 -17.14
C ARG A 108 -1.64 -1.67 -17.84
N LEU A 109 -2.78 -1.67 -17.15
CA LEU A 109 -4.06 -1.22 -17.69
C LEU A 109 -4.02 0.26 -18.10
N ARG A 110 -3.32 1.10 -17.33
CA ARG A 110 -3.11 2.51 -17.68
C ARG A 110 -2.24 2.68 -18.92
N ARG A 111 -1.12 1.97 -19.05
CA ARG A 111 -0.27 2.02 -20.24
C ARG A 111 -1.01 1.62 -21.51
N GLN A 112 -2.03 0.76 -21.38
CA GLN A 112 -2.90 0.34 -22.49
C GLN A 112 -4.08 1.30 -22.73
N GLY A 113 -4.25 2.38 -21.95
CA GLY A 113 -5.41 3.26 -22.03
C GLY A 113 -6.74 2.62 -21.58
N ARG A 114 -6.67 1.46 -20.90
CA ARG A 114 -7.85 0.64 -20.53
C ARG A 114 -8.29 0.81 -19.08
N LEU A 115 -7.60 1.62 -18.28
CA LEU A 115 -8.01 1.89 -16.91
C LEU A 115 -9.24 2.81 -16.90
N ARG A 116 -10.41 2.22 -16.70
CA ARG A 116 -11.69 2.93 -16.57
C ARG A 116 -11.98 3.27 -15.11
N GLY A 117 -12.77 4.32 -14.87
CA GLY A 117 -13.12 4.81 -13.52
C GLY A 117 -13.58 3.71 -12.54
N PRO A 118 -14.52 2.82 -12.88
CA PRO A 118 -14.97 1.76 -11.98
C PRO A 118 -13.87 0.75 -11.63
N ALA A 119 -12.98 0.42 -12.57
CA ALA A 119 -11.87 -0.48 -12.33
C ALA A 119 -10.82 0.16 -11.42
N SER A 120 -10.50 1.44 -11.65
CA SER A 120 -9.59 2.21 -10.79
C SER A 120 -10.09 2.26 -9.35
N ARG A 121 -11.38 2.56 -9.15
CA ARG A 121 -12.00 2.64 -7.82
C ARG A 121 -11.95 1.30 -7.08
N ARG A 122 -12.22 0.18 -7.77
CA ARG A 122 -12.12 -1.17 -7.18
C ARG A 122 -10.69 -1.50 -6.75
N ILE A 123 -9.69 -1.14 -7.58
CA ILE A 123 -8.28 -1.35 -7.25
C ILE A 123 -7.90 -0.55 -6.00
N HIS A 124 -8.27 0.74 -5.94
CA HIS A 124 -7.91 1.59 -4.78
C HIS A 124 -8.60 1.11 -3.50
N LEU A 125 -9.88 0.72 -3.58
CA LEU A 125 -10.60 0.15 -2.43
C LEU A 125 -10.00 -1.18 -1.98
N SER A 126 -9.62 -2.06 -2.91
CA SER A 126 -8.94 -3.32 -2.59
C SER A 126 -7.62 -3.04 -1.86
N VAL A 127 -6.78 -2.16 -2.40
CA VAL A 127 -5.51 -1.77 -1.78
C VAL A 127 -5.73 -1.18 -0.39
N PHE A 128 -6.74 -0.33 -0.21
CA PHE A 128 -7.11 0.24 1.08
C PHE A 128 -7.44 -0.85 2.13
N VAL A 129 -8.26 -1.84 1.76
CA VAL A 129 -8.59 -2.97 2.66
C VAL A 129 -7.34 -3.78 3.01
N HIS A 130 -6.47 -4.04 2.02
CA HIS A 130 -5.20 -4.75 2.27
C HIS A 130 -4.28 -3.95 3.21
N MET A 131 -4.21 -2.62 3.06
CA MET A 131 -3.42 -1.75 3.95
C MET A 131 -3.92 -1.81 5.39
N LEU A 132 -5.23 -1.75 5.61
CA LEU A 132 -5.81 -1.91 6.95
C LEU A 132 -5.42 -3.26 7.56
N GLY A 133 -5.54 -4.34 6.78
CA GLY A 133 -5.08 -5.67 7.20
C GLY A 133 -3.61 -5.69 7.58
N ILE A 134 -2.74 -5.07 6.78
CA ILE A 134 -1.30 -4.97 7.06
C ILE A 134 -1.01 -4.21 8.35
N VAL A 135 -1.69 -3.09 8.61
CA VAL A 135 -1.51 -2.30 9.83
C VAL A 135 -1.93 -3.10 11.06
N LEU A 136 -3.08 -3.76 11.00
CA LEU A 136 -3.59 -4.60 12.08
C LEU A 136 -2.65 -5.78 12.36
N LEU A 137 -2.18 -6.49 11.33
CA LEU A 137 -1.20 -7.57 11.48
C LEU A 137 0.14 -7.07 12.05
N ALA A 138 0.60 -5.89 11.60
CA ALA A 138 1.85 -5.30 12.06
C ALA A 138 1.84 -4.94 13.55
N LYS A 139 0.68 -4.58 14.11
CA LYS A 139 0.53 -4.39 15.57
C LYS A 139 0.20 -5.68 16.28
N GLY A 140 -0.66 -6.51 15.71
CA GLY A 140 -1.06 -7.81 16.25
C GLY A 140 0.13 -8.71 16.56
N MET A 141 1.15 -8.73 15.70
CA MET A 141 2.35 -9.54 15.91
C MET A 141 3.15 -9.22 17.18
N PHE A 142 2.92 -8.09 17.83
CA PHE A 142 3.62 -7.74 19.08
C PHE A 142 2.72 -7.81 20.32
N HIS A 143 1.41 -8.01 20.14
CA HIS A 143 0.43 -7.94 21.23
C HIS A 143 -0.46 -9.17 21.35
N LEU A 144 -0.57 -9.97 20.29
CA LEU A 144 -1.39 -11.19 20.20
C LEU A 144 -0.52 -12.43 19.93
N ALA A 145 0.80 -12.26 19.96
CA ALA A 145 1.81 -13.29 19.66
C ALA A 145 2.36 -13.94 20.94
#